data_AF-M1BVB3-F1
#
_entry.id   AF-M1BVB3-F1
#
_cell.length_a   1.000
_cell.length_b   1.000
_cell.length_c   1.000
_cell.angle_alpha   90.00
_cell.angle_beta   90.00
_cell.angle_gamma   90.00
#
_symmetry.space_group_name_H-M   'P 1'
#
loop_
_entity.id
_entity.type
_entity.pdbx_description
1 polymer ?
#
loop_
_entity_poly.entity_id
_entity_poly.type
_entity_poly.pdbx_seq_one_letter_code
_entity_poly.pdbx_strand_id
1 'polypeptide(L)'
;MADFYNWNRVWVNYCDGSSFTGDVEDVDPGNKLYFRGARILKAVLQDLSLKGLQNAKNAILSGSSAGGLATILNCDKFKAFFSNDSIKVKCVASAGFFINM
;
A
#
# COMPACT_ATOMS: atom_id res chain seq x y z
N MET A 1 7.71 13.25 14.02
CA MET A 1 8.00 11.82 14.24
C MET A 1 7.91 11.37 15.70
N ALA A 2 7.86 12.30 16.68
CA ALA A 2 7.71 11.96 18.09
C ALA A 2 6.40 11.22 18.40
N ASP A 3 5.33 11.41 17.63
CA ASP A 3 4.04 10.74 17.91
C ASP A 3 3.98 9.27 17.47
N PHE A 4 4.94 8.81 16.65
CA PHE A 4 4.97 7.45 16.07
C PHE A 4 6.28 6.69 16.32
N TYR A 5 7.13 7.18 17.24
CA TYR A 5 8.49 6.66 17.43
C TYR A 5 8.55 5.16 17.78
N ASN A 6 7.54 4.65 18.49
CA ASN A 6 7.46 3.25 18.95
C ASN A 6 6.47 2.40 18.15
N TRP A 7 6.09 2.83 16.94
CA TRP A 7 5.22 2.03 16.06
C TRP A 7 6.04 1.02 15.26
N ASN A 8 5.41 -0.10 14.90
CA ASN A 8 5.93 -0.97 13.85
C ASN A 8 5.97 -0.19 12.54
N ARG A 9 7.14 -0.11 11.91
CA ARG A 9 7.35 0.62 10.65
C ARG A 9 7.75 -0.35 9.57
N VAL A 10 7.04 -0.29 8.44
CA VAL A 10 7.33 -1.11 7.26
C VAL A 10 7.53 -0.18 6.08
N TRP A 11 8.62 -0.39 5.36
CA TRP A 11 8.89 0.30 4.10
C TRP A 11 8.68 -0.67 2.94
N VAL A 12 7.76 -0.34 2.04
CA VAL A 12 7.49 -1.14 0.83
C VAL A 12 8.12 -0.41 -0.35
N ASN A 13 9.11 -1.06 -0.98
CA ASN A 13 9.78 -0.48 -2.14
C ASN A 13 8.82 -0.39 -3.33
N TYR A 14 8.83 0.77 -3.99
CA TYR A 14 8.07 0.98 -5.21
C TYR A 14 8.80 0.33 -6.38
N CYS A 15 8.29 -0.82 -6.86
CA CYS A 15 8.91 -1.61 -7.92
C CYS A 15 7.96 -2.01 -9.06
N ASP A 16 6.69 -1.59 -9.02
CA ASP A 16 5.68 -1.98 -10.02
C ASP A 16 5.48 -0.92 -11.12
N GLY A 17 5.92 0.32 -10.90
CA GLY A 17 5.77 1.41 -11.87
C GLY A 17 4.33 1.87 -12.11
N SER A 18 3.35 1.36 -11.35
CA SER A 18 1.92 1.59 -11.57
C SER A 18 1.15 1.97 -10.31
N SER A 19 1.81 2.64 -9.35
CA SER A 19 1.20 3.04 -8.05
C SER A 19 0.45 1.90 -7.35
N PHE A 20 0.97 0.67 -7.41
CA PHE A 20 0.34 -0.54 -6.89
C PHE A 20 -1.05 -0.87 -7.46
N THR A 21 -1.35 -0.47 -8.70
CA THR A 21 -2.66 -0.69 -9.33
C THR A 21 -2.66 -1.76 -10.40
N GLY A 22 -1.53 -2.00 -11.08
CA GLY A 22 -1.43 -2.96 -12.16
C GLY A 22 -1.66 -4.41 -11.72
N ASP A 23 -2.39 -5.16 -12.54
CA ASP A 23 -2.60 -6.61 -12.39
C ASP A 23 -2.73 -7.27 -13.75
N VAL A 24 -1.61 -7.43 -14.46
CA VAL A 24 -1.57 -8.09 -15.77
C VAL A 24 -0.61 -9.28 -15.76
N GLU A 25 -0.98 -10.33 -16.51
CA GLU A 25 -0.08 -11.46 -16.74
C GLU A 25 1.02 -11.13 -17.73
N ASP A 26 0.67 -10.35 -18.76
CA ASP A 26 1.57 -9.97 -19.83
C ASP A 26 2.82 -9.28 -19.28
N VAL A 27 3.95 -9.63 -19.90
CA VAL A 27 5.24 -9.03 -19.63
C VAL A 27 5.55 -8.14 -20.82
N ASP A 28 5.96 -6.91 -20.57
CA ASP A 28 6.37 -6.01 -21.64
C ASP A 28 7.50 -6.68 -22.45
N PRO A 29 7.31 -6.94 -23.75
CA PRO A 29 8.26 -7.73 -24.53
C PRO A 29 9.56 -6.97 -24.83
N GLY A 30 9.55 -5.63 -24.76
CA GLY A 30 10.70 -4.78 -25.07
C GLY A 30 11.65 -4.61 -23.89
N ASN A 31 11.11 -4.46 -22.67
CA ASN A 31 11.90 -4.14 -21.49
C ASN A 31 11.76 -5.15 -20.34
N LYS A 32 10.96 -6.21 -20.50
CA LYS A 32 10.69 -7.24 -19.48
C LYS A 32 10.13 -6.67 -18.17
N LEU A 33 9.34 -5.61 -18.23
CA LEU A 33 8.66 -5.05 -17.08
C LEU A 33 7.40 -5.84 -16.73
N TYR A 34 7.13 -5.93 -15.42
CA TYR A 34 5.99 -6.62 -14.83
C TYR A 34 5.10 -5.62 -14.09
N PHE A 35 3.92 -5.34 -14.62
CA PHE A 35 2.95 -4.42 -14.00
C PHE A 35 2.00 -5.17 -13.08
N ARG A 36 2.53 -5.61 -11.93
CA ARG A 36 1.83 -6.49 -10.97
C ARG A 36 1.69 -5.86 -9.57
N GLY A 37 1.59 -4.53 -9.54
CA GLY A 37 1.51 -3.74 -8.31
C GLY A 37 0.43 -4.20 -7.34
N ALA A 38 -0.77 -4.52 -7.83
CA ALA A 38 -1.86 -5.00 -6.97
C ALA A 38 -1.52 -6.34 -6.29
N ARG A 39 -0.82 -7.25 -7.01
CA ARG A 39 -0.35 -8.52 -6.45
C ARG A 39 0.74 -8.31 -5.41
N ILE A 40 1.67 -7.41 -5.67
CA ILE A 40 2.73 -7.05 -4.73
C ILE A 40 2.12 -6.52 -3.44
N LEU A 41 1.17 -5.57 -3.52
CA LEU A 41 0.50 -5.04 -2.34
C LEU A 41 -0.23 -6.14 -1.56
N LYS A 42 -0.99 -7.01 -2.24
CA LYS A 42 -1.66 -8.14 -1.61
C LYS A 42 -0.69 -9.07 -0.88
N ALA A 43 0.40 -9.47 -1.54
CA ALA A 43 1.40 -10.37 -0.96
C ALA A 43 2.08 -9.74 0.28
N VAL A 44 2.40 -8.45 0.21
CA VAL A 44 2.96 -7.71 1.35
C VAL A 44 1.98 -7.70 2.53
N LEU A 45 0.70 -7.39 2.30
CA LEU A 45 -0.30 -7.37 3.38
C LEU A 45 -0.49 -8.75 4.00
N GLN A 46 -0.48 -9.81 3.19
CA GLN A 46 -0.58 -11.20 3.66
C GLN A 46 0.63 -11.59 4.53
N ASP A 47 1.84 -11.24 4.12
CA ASP A 47 3.06 -11.49 4.91
C ASP A 47 3.06 -10.70 6.23
N LEU A 48 2.71 -9.41 6.19
CA LEU A 48 2.61 -8.57 7.39
C LEU A 48 1.51 -9.01 8.34
N SER A 49 0.40 -9.52 7.80
CA SER A 49 -0.69 -10.13 8.57
C SER A 49 -0.17 -11.23 9.49
N LEU A 50 0.66 -12.14 8.95
CA LEU A 50 1.29 -13.22 9.72
C LEU A 50 2.31 -12.70 10.74
N LYS A 51 2.91 -11.52 10.48
CA LYS A 51 3.86 -10.84 11.38
C LYS A 51 3.18 -9.93 12.41
N GLY A 52 1.85 -9.99 12.53
CA GLY A 52 1.09 -9.31 13.58
C GLY A 52 0.29 -8.09 13.14
N LEU A 53 0.26 -7.75 11.84
CA LEU A 53 -0.58 -6.65 11.34
C LEU A 53 -2.07 -6.89 11.66
N GLN A 54 -2.57 -8.13 11.58
CA GLN A 54 -3.95 -8.50 11.94
C GLN A 54 -4.30 -8.22 13.42
N ASN A 55 -3.28 -8.10 14.29
CA ASN A 55 -3.46 -7.88 15.72
C ASN A 55 -3.28 -6.40 16.10
N ALA A 56 -3.07 -5.52 15.12
CA ALA A 56 -2.82 -4.11 15.37
C ALA A 56 -4.09 -3.41 15.91
N LYS A 57 -3.93 -2.48 16.86
CA LYS A 57 -5.02 -1.60 17.30
C LYS A 57 -5.30 -0.47 16.31
N ASN A 58 -4.23 0.03 15.68
CA ASN A 58 -4.29 1.08 14.68
C ASN A 58 -3.36 0.68 13.53
N ALA A 59 -3.76 0.95 12.30
CA ALA A 59 -2.96 0.71 11.11
C ALA A 59 -3.00 1.95 10.19
N ILE A 60 -1.84 2.38 9.72
CA ILE A 60 -1.72 3.52 8.82
C ILE A 60 -1.09 3.07 7.51
N LEU A 61 -1.80 3.29 6.39
CA LEU A 61 -1.20 3.24 5.07
C LEU A 61 -0.72 4.65 4.70
N SER A 62 0.54 4.79 4.32
CA SER A 62 1.12 6.09 3.98
C SER A 62 2.05 5.95 2.78
N GLY A 63 2.15 7.02 1.99
CA GLY A 63 3.06 7.10 0.86
C GLY A 63 3.23 8.52 0.36
N SER A 64 4.29 8.75 -0.42
CA SER A 64 4.62 10.03 -1.02
C SER A 64 4.66 9.95 -2.56
N SER A 65 4.28 11.01 -3.27
CA SER A 65 4.26 11.06 -4.74
C SER A 65 3.40 9.93 -5.32
N ALA A 66 3.95 9.06 -6.18
CA ALA A 66 3.27 7.85 -6.69
C ALA A 66 2.77 6.95 -5.55
N GLY A 67 3.49 6.86 -4.43
CA GLY A 67 3.03 6.15 -3.23
C GLY A 67 1.88 6.86 -2.51
N GLY A 68 1.80 8.18 -2.60
CA GLY A 68 0.68 8.97 -2.10
C GLY A 68 -0.58 8.69 -2.92
N LEU A 69 -0.45 8.65 -4.25
CA LEU A 69 -1.53 8.23 -5.15
C LEU A 69 -1.94 6.78 -4.87
N ALA A 70 -0.98 5.87 -4.71
CA ALA A 70 -1.24 4.48 -4.32
C ALA A 70 -2.02 4.39 -2.99
N THR A 71 -1.70 5.26 -2.02
CA THR A 71 -2.40 5.33 -0.73
C THR A 71 -3.86 5.75 -0.91
N ILE A 72 -4.14 6.74 -1.77
CA ILE A 72 -5.52 7.15 -2.10
C ILE A 72 -6.27 5.98 -2.74
N LEU A 73 -5.69 5.36 -3.78
CA LEU A 73 -6.35 4.34 -4.59
C LEU A 73 -6.56 3.00 -3.87
N ASN A 74 -5.77 2.70 -2.85
CA ASN A 74 -5.83 1.42 -2.14
C ASN A 74 -6.29 1.54 -0.69
N CYS A 75 -6.68 2.72 -0.20
CA CYS A 75 -7.08 2.91 1.19
C CYS A 75 -8.23 1.99 1.61
N ASP A 76 -9.27 1.90 0.78
CA ASP A 76 -10.44 1.06 1.08
C ASP A 76 -10.08 -0.44 1.01
N LYS A 77 -9.21 -0.84 0.07
CA LYS A 77 -8.70 -2.21 0.00
C LYS A 77 -7.87 -2.57 1.25
N PHE A 78 -7.05 -1.63 1.73
CA PHE A 78 -6.28 -1.80 2.95
C PHE A 78 -7.18 -1.91 4.18
N LYS A 79 -8.26 -1.12 4.25
CA LYS A 79 -9.26 -1.26 5.31
C LYS A 79 -9.99 -2.59 5.24
N ALA A 80 -10.45 -2.99 4.05
CA ALA A 80 -11.17 -4.24 3.82
C ALA A 80 -10.30 -5.50 4.03
N PHE A 81 -8.98 -5.36 4.05
CA PHE A 81 -8.06 -6.46 4.34
C PHE A 81 -8.19 -6.97 5.78
N PHE A 82 -8.56 -6.10 6.73
CA PHE A 82 -8.75 -6.49 8.12
C PHE A 82 -10.14 -7.10 8.30
N SER A 83 -10.21 -8.30 8.88
CA SER A 83 -11.49 -8.94 9.24
C SER A 83 -12.08 -8.42 10.55
N ASN A 84 -11.33 -7.58 11.28
CA ASN A 84 -11.70 -7.05 12.59
C ASN A 84 -12.01 -5.56 12.51
N ASP A 85 -13.29 -5.22 12.63
CA ASP A 85 -13.80 -3.84 12.58
C ASP A 85 -13.32 -2.94 13.74
N SER A 86 -12.73 -3.52 14.79
CA SER A 86 -12.14 -2.72 15.89
C SER A 86 -10.81 -2.07 15.55
N ILE A 87 -10.16 -2.49 14.46
CA ILE A 87 -8.87 -1.93 14.00
C ILE A 87 -9.10 -0.56 13.39
N LYS A 88 -8.44 0.46 13.94
CA LYS A 88 -8.55 1.83 13.41
C LYS A 88 -7.60 2.02 12.23
N VAL A 89 -8.16 1.97 11.03
CA VAL A 89 -7.42 2.22 9.79
C VAL A 89 -7.45 3.70 9.41
N LYS A 90 -6.29 4.25 9.06
CA LYS A 90 -6.15 5.59 8.49
C LYS A 90 -5.21 5.56 7.29
N CYS A 91 -5.37 6.51 6.38
CA CYS A 91 -4.54 6.64 5.19
C CYS A 91 -4.00 8.06 5.10
N VAL A 92 -2.70 8.21 4.84
CA VAL A 92 -2.01 9.50 4.77
C VAL A 92 -1.30 9.58 3.42
N ALA A 93 -1.94 10.24 2.46
CA ALA A 93 -1.36 10.49 1.15
C ALA A 93 -0.57 11.80 1.17
N SER A 94 0.73 11.73 0.98
CA SER A 94 1.61 12.90 0.83
C SER A 94 1.88 13.13 -0.67
N ALA A 95 1.69 14.35 -1.16
CA ALA A 95 1.99 14.73 -2.55
C ALA A 95 1.40 13.78 -3.63
N GLY A 96 0.26 13.14 -3.34
CA GLY A 96 -0.36 12.11 -4.20
C GLY A 96 -1.63 12.54 -4.93
N PHE A 97 -2.09 13.77 -4.71
CA PHE A 97 -3.26 14.33 -5.39
C PHE A 97 -2.79 15.11 -6.61
N PHE A 98 -3.22 14.69 -7.79
CA PHE A 98 -2.89 15.32 -9.06
C PHE A 98 -4.18 15.84 -9.71
N ILE A 99 -4.12 17.06 -10.26
CA ILE A 99 -5.22 17.66 -11.03
C ILE A 99 -4.94 17.37 -12.51
N ASN A 100 -5.91 16.80 -13.21
CA ASN A 100 -5.84 16.66 -14.66
C ASN A 100 -6.20 18.01 -15.29
N MET A 101 -5.23 18.65 -15.94
CA MET A 101 -5.36 19.94 -16.62
C MET A 101 -5.82 19.77 -18.06
#